data_AF-A0AAW3JQA7-F1
#
_entry.id   AF-A0AAW3JQA7-F1
#
_cell.length_a   1.000
_cell.length_b   1.000
_cell.length_c   1.000
_cell.angle_alpha   90.00
_cell.angle_beta   90.00
_cell.angle_gamma   90.00
#
_symmetry.space_group_name_H-M   'P 1'
#
loop_
_entity.id
_entity.type
_entity.pdbx_description
1 polymer ?
#
loop_
_entity_poly.entity_id
_entity_poly.type
_entity_poly.pdbx_seq_one_letter_code
_entity_poly.pdbx_strand_id
1 'polypeptide(L)'
;MARYNRDFLVPYLRDVYYIECVGNRLNNEISEVENDIKRNNYELNHITPPQKPQMENKASYSEDGGIMVVVVAIIALVINIYIYNCINKEVTGIFETIITGIMTLFGKYTLLVIFFIINAILFWIGFSILYDVYKYNKNIKEEYKQNMNKYRQELSDFKKNYNWIVRQYQERGAALEQQRQYLAKRRKEAAELSKDLYDINIIPSRFRNIYPIAYLYDYFSTSREDDLDKIIQTMLLEKIIEQLKSVIGKMNEALENQREQIALLSESNEIAERSRMDNINHLLAIERNQEKREDYERMTVANSLVTNFILADMQRQVSDIQYRL
;
A
#
# COMPACT_ATOMS: atom_id res chain seq x y z
N MET A 1 -15.76 53.11 -35.41
CA MET A 1 -15.82 51.72 -34.95
C MET A 1 -14.82 50.93 -35.76
N ALA A 2 -13.90 50.23 -35.10
CA ALA A 2 -12.91 49.42 -35.79
C ALA A 2 -13.58 48.12 -36.25
N ARG A 3 -13.80 47.98 -37.56
CA ARG A 3 -14.24 46.69 -38.14
C ARG A 3 -13.00 45.86 -38.41
N TYR A 4 -12.91 44.71 -37.76
CA TYR A 4 -11.79 43.80 -37.94
C TYR A 4 -12.16 42.75 -38.97
N ASN A 5 -11.22 42.43 -39.87
CA ASN A 5 -11.44 41.32 -40.79
C ASN A 5 -11.50 40.02 -39.99
N ARG A 6 -12.64 39.31 -40.10
CA ARG A 6 -12.94 38.06 -39.40
C ARG A 6 -11.87 36.98 -39.62
N ASP A 7 -11.28 36.93 -40.81
CA ASP A 7 -10.23 35.98 -41.18
C ASP A 7 -8.95 36.15 -40.35
N PHE A 8 -8.78 37.32 -39.71
CA PHE A 8 -7.67 37.60 -38.81
C PHE A 8 -8.10 37.68 -37.35
N LEU A 9 -9.32 38.17 -37.07
CA LEU A 9 -9.84 38.31 -35.70
C LEU A 9 -10.10 36.96 -35.03
N VAL A 10 -10.71 36.00 -35.72
CA VAL A 10 -11.07 34.70 -35.13
C VAL A 10 -9.83 33.87 -34.80
N PRO A 11 -8.80 33.75 -35.68
CA PRO A 11 -7.55 33.10 -35.32
C PRO A 11 -6.83 33.77 -34.15
N TYR A 12 -6.80 35.11 -34.11
CA TYR A 12 -6.22 35.83 -32.98
C TYR A 12 -6.93 35.51 -31.66
N LEU A 13 -8.27 35.58 -31.61
CA LEU A 13 -9.04 35.27 -30.40
C LEU A 13 -8.89 33.80 -29.97
N ARG A 14 -8.76 32.88 -30.92
CA ARG A 14 -8.46 31.46 -30.66
C ARG A 14 -7.11 31.30 -29.96
N ASP A 15 -6.08 31.99 -30.46
CA ASP A 15 -4.72 31.85 -29.95
C ASP A 15 -4.59 32.48 -28.55
N VAL A 16 -5.27 33.61 -28.30
CA VAL A 16 -5.41 34.22 -26.96
C VAL A 16 -6.17 33.29 -26.01
N TYR A 17 -7.26 32.68 -26.47
CA TYR A 17 -8.02 31.71 -25.67
C TYR A 17 -7.17 30.49 -25.29
N TYR A 18 -6.46 29.94 -26.27
CA TYR A 18 -5.62 28.77 -26.08
C TYR A 18 -4.51 29.03 -25.06
N ILE A 19 -3.82 30.17 -25.15
CA ILE A 19 -2.70 30.46 -24.23
C ILE A 19 -3.17 30.70 -22.79
N GLU A 20 -4.36 31.28 -22.59
CA GLU A 20 -4.99 31.43 -21.28
C GLU A 20 -5.37 30.07 -20.66
N CYS A 21 -5.94 29.16 -21.47
CA CYS A 21 -6.22 27.79 -21.05
C CYS A 21 -4.94 27.06 -20.63
N VAL A 22 -3.87 27.18 -21.42
CA VAL A 22 -2.56 26.58 -21.12
C VAL A 22 -1.98 27.17 -19.84
N GLY A 23 -2.05 28.50 -19.65
CA GLY A 23 -1.56 29.17 -18.44
C GLY A 23 -2.27 28.69 -17.17
N ASN A 24 -3.59 28.58 -17.20
CA ASN A 24 -4.38 28.07 -16.08
C ASN A 24 -4.10 26.60 -15.78
N ARG A 25 -4.01 25.75 -16.81
CA ARG A 25 -3.66 24.33 -16.63
C ARG A 25 -2.28 24.16 -16.00
N LEU A 26 -1.28 24.90 -16.49
CA LEU A 26 0.08 24.84 -15.94
C LEU A 26 0.12 25.30 -14.47
N ASN A 27 -0.68 26.30 -14.09
CA ASN A 27 -0.79 26.72 -12.68
C ASN A 27 -1.34 25.60 -11.78
N ASN A 28 -2.36 24.88 -12.25
CA ASN A 28 -2.93 23.74 -11.52
C ASN A 28 -1.91 22.60 -11.40
N GLU A 29 -1.27 22.21 -12.52
CA GLU A 29 -0.25 21.15 -12.55
C GLU A 29 0.95 21.50 -11.64
N ILE A 30 1.39 22.77 -11.60
CA ILE A 30 2.44 23.22 -10.65
C ILE A 30 1.96 23.06 -9.20
N SER A 31 0.72 23.46 -8.90
CA SER A 31 0.17 23.38 -7.53
C SER A 31 0.04 21.93 -7.05
N GLU A 32 -0.35 21.01 -7.94
CA GLU A 32 -0.40 19.57 -7.66
C GLU A 32 0.99 19.02 -7.35
N VAL A 33 1.99 19.31 -8.19
CA VAL A 33 3.38 18.87 -7.98
C VAL A 33 3.94 19.45 -6.67
N GLU A 34 3.64 20.70 -6.34
CA GLU A 34 4.07 21.30 -5.06
C GLU A 34 3.46 20.59 -3.84
N ASN A 35 2.21 20.15 -3.94
CA ASN A 35 1.57 19.36 -2.89
C ASN A 35 2.20 17.96 -2.76
N ASP A 36 2.56 17.34 -3.89
CA ASP A 36 3.26 16.05 -3.89
C ASP A 36 4.66 16.15 -3.30
N ILE A 37 5.39 17.25 -3.57
CA ILE A 37 6.69 17.53 -2.94
C ILE A 37 6.52 17.66 -1.42
N LYS A 38 5.52 18.43 -0.96
CA LYS A 38 5.23 18.56 0.48
C LYS A 38 4.91 17.22 1.12
N ARG A 39 4.09 16.39 0.48
CA ARG A 39 3.74 15.05 0.96
C ARG A 39 4.97 14.15 1.03
N ASN A 40 5.78 14.12 -0.03
CA ASN A 40 7.01 13.33 -0.10
C ASN A 40 8.00 13.72 1.02
N ASN A 41 8.19 15.02 1.25
CA ASN A 41 9.06 15.52 2.31
C ASN A 41 8.49 15.22 3.71
N TYR A 42 7.17 15.29 3.88
CA TYR A 42 6.52 14.89 5.12
C TYR A 42 6.77 13.40 5.40
N GLU A 43 6.50 12.52 4.44
CA GLU A 43 6.72 11.07 4.58
C GLU A 43 8.18 10.74 4.88
N LEU A 44 9.13 11.36 4.16
CA LEU A 44 10.57 11.19 4.39
C LEU A 44 10.97 11.56 5.84
N ASN A 45 10.44 12.67 6.37
CA ASN A 45 10.75 13.12 7.73
C ASN A 45 10.04 12.30 8.82
N HIS A 46 9.00 11.54 8.46
CA HIS A 46 8.21 10.70 9.39
C HIS A 46 8.51 9.21 9.24
N ILE A 47 9.62 8.84 8.59
CA ILE A 47 10.11 7.45 8.59
C ILE A 47 10.60 7.13 10.01
N THR A 48 9.73 6.52 10.81
CA THR A 48 10.04 6.11 12.18
C THR A 48 10.25 4.61 12.29
N PRO A 49 11.15 4.15 13.19
CA PRO A 49 11.30 2.73 13.48
C PRO A 49 10.02 2.15 14.09
N PRO A 50 9.81 0.83 14.02
CA PRO A 50 8.69 0.17 14.69
C PRO A 50 8.71 0.45 16.20
N GLN A 51 7.54 0.50 16.82
CA GLN A 51 7.42 0.76 18.25
C GLN A 51 7.70 -0.50 19.06
N LYS A 52 8.46 -0.34 20.14
CA LYS A 52 8.76 -1.45 21.05
C LYS A 52 7.47 -1.88 21.78
N PRO A 53 7.11 -3.17 21.78
CA PRO A 53 5.95 -3.64 22.49
C PRO A 53 6.14 -3.44 23.99
N GLN A 54 5.10 -2.93 24.65
CA GLN A 54 5.05 -2.79 26.09
C GLN A 54 4.53 -4.08 26.72
N MET A 55 5.06 -4.44 27.89
CA MET A 55 4.49 -5.54 28.66
C MET A 55 3.23 -5.01 29.32
N GLU A 56 2.11 -5.66 29.06
CA GLU A 56 0.84 -5.29 29.64
C GLU A 56 0.89 -5.57 31.16
N ASN A 57 0.94 -4.52 31.98
CA ASN A 57 0.81 -4.64 33.43
C ASN A 57 -0.67 -4.84 33.78
N LYS A 58 -1.21 -6.03 33.50
CA LYS A 58 -2.54 -6.44 34.00
C LYS A 58 -2.39 -6.87 35.47
N ALA A 59 -2.36 -5.88 36.38
CA ALA A 59 -2.35 -6.12 37.82
C ALA A 59 -3.58 -6.92 38.31
N SER A 60 -4.68 -6.86 37.56
CA SER A 60 -5.99 -7.31 38.02
C SER A 60 -6.09 -8.80 38.39
N TYR A 61 -5.54 -9.75 37.62
CA TYR A 61 -5.72 -11.17 37.97
C TYR A 61 -4.72 -11.69 39.03
N SER A 62 -3.54 -11.08 39.15
CA SER A 62 -2.52 -11.55 40.09
C SER A 62 -2.74 -11.04 41.51
N GLU A 63 -3.26 -9.82 41.67
CA GLU A 63 -3.69 -9.31 42.98
C GLU A 63 -4.96 -10.02 43.44
N ASP A 64 -5.99 -10.12 42.58
CA ASP A 64 -7.27 -10.74 42.95
C ASP A 64 -7.12 -12.25 43.23
N GLY A 65 -6.28 -12.95 42.44
CA GLY A 65 -5.98 -14.37 42.66
C GLY A 65 -5.20 -14.61 43.97
N GLY A 66 -4.24 -13.75 44.29
CA GLY A 66 -3.51 -13.81 45.57
C GLY A 66 -4.41 -13.53 46.76
N ILE A 67 -5.29 -12.53 46.66
CA ILE A 67 -6.28 -12.18 47.69
C ILE A 67 -7.25 -13.35 47.90
N MET A 68 -7.75 -13.99 46.84
CA MET A 68 -8.66 -15.14 46.94
C MET A 68 -8.01 -16.36 47.63
N VAL A 69 -6.73 -16.63 47.37
CA VAL A 69 -5.99 -17.70 48.08
C VAL A 69 -5.87 -17.39 49.58
N VAL A 70 -5.59 -16.13 49.94
CA VAL A 70 -5.55 -15.69 51.34
C VAL A 70 -6.92 -15.83 52.02
N VAL A 71 -8.00 -15.45 51.33
CA VAL A 71 -9.38 -15.57 51.84
C VAL A 71 -9.74 -17.05 52.08
N VAL A 72 -9.44 -17.94 51.14
CA VAL A 72 -9.66 -19.39 51.29
C VAL A 72 -8.87 -19.95 52.48
N ALA A 73 -7.62 -19.51 52.67
CA ALA A 73 -6.80 -19.92 53.80
C ALA A 73 -7.39 -19.45 55.16
N ILE A 74 -7.90 -18.22 55.24
CA ILE A 74 -8.57 -17.70 56.44
C ILE A 74 -9.84 -18.49 56.76
N ILE A 75 -10.68 -18.77 55.75
CA ILE A 75 -11.89 -19.58 55.90
C ILE A 75 -11.54 -20.98 56.42
N ALA A 76 -10.50 -21.61 55.87
CA ALA A 76 -10.02 -22.90 56.34
C ALA A 76 -9.61 -22.86 57.82
N LEU A 77 -8.90 -21.80 58.23
CA LEU A 77 -8.44 -21.62 59.61
C LEU A 77 -9.62 -21.48 60.59
N VAL A 78 -10.64 -20.69 60.23
CA VAL A 78 -11.86 -20.52 61.04
C VAL A 78 -12.64 -21.83 61.18
N ILE A 79 -12.83 -22.55 60.07
CA ILE A 79 -13.51 -23.86 60.07
C ILE A 79 -12.73 -24.86 60.93
N ASN A 80 -11.40 -24.90 60.83
CA ASN A 80 -10.56 -25.80 61.61
C ASN A 80 -10.62 -25.50 63.11
N ILE A 81 -10.61 -24.22 63.52
CA ILE A 81 -10.81 -23.81 64.93
C ILE A 81 -12.19 -24.24 65.42
N TYR A 82 -13.23 -24.05 64.61
CA TYR A 82 -14.60 -24.41 64.98
C TYR A 82 -14.76 -25.93 65.17
N ILE A 83 -14.25 -26.73 64.24
CA ILE A 83 -14.31 -28.21 64.34
C ILE A 83 -13.47 -28.71 65.52
N TYR A 84 -12.27 -28.15 65.75
CA TYR A 84 -11.43 -28.50 66.90
C TYR A 84 -12.16 -28.25 68.23
N ASN A 85 -12.85 -27.11 68.35
CA ASN A 85 -13.68 -26.82 69.52
C ASN A 85 -14.86 -27.81 69.66
N CYS A 86 -15.44 -28.26 68.55
CA CYS A 86 -16.50 -29.29 68.56
C CYS A 86 -16.04 -30.67 69.03
N ILE A 87 -14.78 -31.02 68.79
CA ILE A 87 -14.22 -32.31 69.19
C ILE A 87 -13.81 -32.31 70.67
N ASN A 88 -13.29 -31.18 71.17
CA ASN A 88 -12.63 -31.09 72.47
C ASN A 88 -13.44 -30.44 73.60
N LYS A 89 -14.55 -29.75 73.31
CA LYS A 89 -15.43 -29.11 74.31
C LYS A 89 -16.91 -29.40 74.03
N GLU A 90 -17.76 -29.33 75.06
CA GLU A 90 -19.22 -29.25 74.86
C GLU A 90 -19.54 -27.91 74.19
N VAL A 91 -20.02 -27.98 72.94
CA VAL A 91 -20.35 -26.81 72.13
C VAL A 91 -21.71 -26.30 72.54
N THR A 92 -21.78 -25.07 73.06
CA THR A 92 -23.05 -24.36 73.24
C THR A 92 -23.21 -23.36 72.11
N GLY A 93 -24.27 -23.51 71.30
CA GLY A 93 -24.47 -22.67 70.12
C GLY A 93 -25.57 -23.13 69.15
N ILE A 94 -25.77 -22.36 68.07
CA ILE A 94 -26.91 -22.49 67.13
C ILE A 94 -26.97 -23.86 66.41
N PHE A 95 -25.85 -24.60 66.37
CA PHE A 95 -25.74 -25.92 65.72
C PHE A 95 -25.67 -27.10 66.71
N GLU A 96 -25.86 -26.85 68.00
CA GLU A 96 -25.70 -27.83 69.09
C GLU A 96 -26.60 -29.06 68.92
N THR A 97 -27.85 -28.89 68.46
CA THR A 97 -28.78 -29.99 68.18
C THR A 97 -28.31 -30.89 67.03
N ILE A 98 -27.73 -30.30 65.98
CA ILE A 98 -27.24 -31.03 64.81
C ILE A 98 -25.96 -31.79 65.17
N ILE A 99 -25.02 -31.15 65.87
CA ILE A 99 -23.74 -31.74 66.26
C ILE A 99 -23.96 -32.88 67.27
N THR A 100 -24.84 -32.68 68.26
CA THR A 100 -25.19 -33.70 69.25
C THR A 100 -25.87 -34.90 68.59
N GLY A 101 -26.76 -34.66 67.62
CA GLY A 101 -27.40 -35.73 66.83
C GLY A 101 -26.41 -36.54 65.99
N ILE A 102 -25.42 -35.90 65.37
CA ILE A 102 -24.36 -36.58 64.61
C ILE A 102 -23.45 -37.38 65.56
N MET A 103 -23.09 -36.83 66.72
CA MET A 103 -22.27 -37.52 67.72
C MET A 103 -22.98 -38.74 68.33
N THR A 104 -24.29 -38.69 68.54
CA THR A 104 -25.09 -39.84 69.04
C THR A 104 -25.31 -40.92 67.98
N LEU A 105 -25.47 -40.56 66.71
CA LEU A 105 -25.70 -41.52 65.62
C LEU A 105 -24.43 -42.20 65.11
N PHE A 106 -23.31 -41.48 65.03
CA PHE A 106 -22.12 -41.94 64.29
C PHE A 106 -20.79 -41.85 65.07
N GLY A 107 -20.80 -41.28 66.28
CA GLY A 107 -19.62 -41.19 67.16
C GLY A 107 -18.57 -40.16 66.70
N LYS A 108 -17.63 -39.83 67.61
CA LYS A 108 -16.63 -38.75 67.43
C LYS A 108 -15.72 -38.88 66.20
N TYR A 109 -15.48 -40.10 65.72
CA TYR A 109 -14.59 -40.36 64.59
C TYR A 109 -15.16 -39.88 63.24
N THR A 110 -16.48 -39.75 63.10
CA THR A 110 -17.07 -39.23 61.85
C THR A 110 -16.82 -37.74 61.65
N LEU A 111 -16.73 -36.94 62.73
CA LEU A 111 -16.35 -35.54 62.66
C LEU A 111 -14.90 -35.36 62.19
N LEU A 112 -13.99 -36.27 62.58
CA LEU A 112 -12.61 -36.28 62.08
C LEU A 112 -12.54 -36.59 60.57
N VAL A 113 -13.36 -37.52 60.08
CA VAL A 113 -13.42 -37.81 58.63
C VAL A 113 -13.94 -36.60 57.84
N ILE A 114 -15.01 -35.95 58.33
CA ILE A 114 -15.55 -34.73 57.72
C ILE A 114 -14.51 -33.61 57.68
N PHE A 115 -13.72 -33.45 58.76
CA PHE A 115 -12.61 -32.50 58.82
C PHE A 115 -11.59 -32.71 57.71
N PHE A 116 -11.15 -33.96 57.49
CA PHE A 116 -10.20 -34.26 56.42
C PHE A 116 -10.79 -34.01 55.03
N ILE A 117 -12.07 -34.32 54.81
CA ILE A 117 -12.75 -34.07 53.53
C ILE A 117 -12.83 -32.56 53.24
N ILE A 118 -13.20 -31.74 54.23
CA ILE A 118 -13.30 -30.29 54.06
C ILE A 118 -11.93 -29.68 53.73
N ASN A 119 -10.87 -30.08 54.45
CA ASN A 119 -9.53 -29.59 54.17
C ASN A 119 -9.01 -30.03 52.78
N ALA A 120 -9.35 -31.24 52.34
CA ALA A 120 -9.00 -31.70 51.00
C ALA A 120 -9.68 -30.86 49.90
N ILE A 121 -10.97 -30.52 50.09
CA ILE A 121 -11.72 -29.67 49.14
C ILE A 121 -11.13 -28.25 49.11
N LEU A 122 -10.86 -27.66 50.27
CA LEU A 122 -10.28 -26.30 50.36
C LEU A 122 -8.88 -26.23 49.74
N PHE A 123 -8.06 -27.26 49.93
CA PHE A 123 -6.76 -27.37 49.28
C PHE A 123 -6.90 -27.43 47.75
N TRP A 124 -7.85 -28.22 47.24
CA TRP A 124 -8.10 -28.35 45.81
C TRP A 124 -8.56 -27.03 45.17
N ILE A 125 -9.44 -26.29 45.85
CA ILE A 125 -9.89 -24.95 45.42
C ILE A 125 -8.72 -23.97 45.37
N GLY A 126 -7.93 -23.89 46.44
CA GLY A 126 -6.75 -23.02 46.49
C GLY A 126 -5.74 -23.35 45.39
N PHE A 127 -5.50 -24.64 45.14
CA PHE A 127 -4.61 -25.09 44.07
C PHE A 127 -5.13 -24.73 42.67
N SER A 128 -6.43 -24.87 42.42
CA SER A 128 -7.04 -24.49 41.14
C SER A 128 -6.85 -23.01 40.83
N ILE A 129 -7.11 -22.14 41.80
CA ILE A 129 -6.94 -20.68 41.66
C ILE A 129 -5.47 -20.34 41.36
N LEU A 130 -4.53 -20.93 42.10
CA LEU A 130 -3.09 -20.75 41.88
C LEU A 130 -2.66 -21.21 40.48
N TYR A 131 -3.19 -22.35 40.02
CA TYR A 131 -2.89 -22.88 38.70
C TYR A 131 -3.38 -21.96 37.57
N ASP A 132 -4.60 -21.42 37.70
CA ASP A 132 -5.15 -20.48 36.72
C ASP A 132 -4.34 -19.18 36.65
N VAL A 133 -3.94 -18.62 37.81
CA VAL A 133 -3.06 -17.44 37.88
C VAL A 133 -1.70 -17.73 37.23
N TYR A 134 -1.10 -18.89 37.53
CA TYR A 134 0.17 -19.30 36.93
C TYR A 134 0.06 -19.43 35.40
N LYS A 135 -0.98 -20.12 34.91
CA LYS A 135 -1.23 -20.32 33.48
C LYS A 135 -1.46 -18.98 32.76
N TYR A 136 -2.24 -18.10 33.36
CA TYR A 136 -2.49 -16.75 32.84
C TYR A 136 -1.19 -15.94 32.70
N ASN A 137 -0.39 -15.87 33.76
CA ASN A 137 0.90 -15.15 33.74
C ASN A 137 1.89 -15.74 32.73
N LYS A 138 1.91 -17.08 32.61
CA LYS A 138 2.72 -17.76 31.60
C LYS A 138 2.31 -17.35 30.18
N ASN A 139 1.01 -17.33 29.89
CA ASN A 139 0.49 -16.94 28.58
C ASN A 139 0.85 -15.49 28.23
N ILE A 140 0.68 -14.53 29.15
CA ILE A 140 1.07 -13.12 28.91
C ILE A 140 2.56 -13.02 28.58
N LYS A 141 3.41 -13.74 29.33
CA LYS A 141 4.86 -13.74 29.10
C LYS A 141 5.23 -14.34 27.75
N GLU A 142 4.54 -15.40 27.34
CA GLU A 142 4.72 -16.03 26.03
C GLU A 142 4.28 -15.11 24.88
N GLU A 143 3.12 -14.46 25.02
CA GLU A 143 2.62 -13.48 24.05
C GLU A 143 3.58 -12.29 23.93
N TYR A 144 4.02 -11.73 25.05
CA TYR A 144 5.03 -10.67 25.06
C TYR A 144 6.33 -11.10 24.37
N LYS A 145 6.80 -12.34 24.62
CA LYS A 145 7.99 -12.90 23.97
C LYS A 145 7.80 -13.02 22.45
N GLN A 146 6.62 -13.46 22.00
CA GLN A 146 6.29 -13.53 20.57
C GLN A 146 6.27 -12.13 19.93
N ASN A 147 5.61 -11.17 20.58
CA ASN A 147 5.54 -9.78 20.10
C ASN A 147 6.94 -9.12 20.08
N MET A 148 7.77 -9.40 21.08
CA MET A 148 9.16 -8.92 21.11
C MET A 148 10.01 -9.53 19.99
N ASN A 149 9.79 -10.80 19.66
CA ASN A 149 10.49 -11.45 18.54
C ASN A 149 10.08 -10.86 17.19
N LYS A 150 8.78 -10.64 16.98
CA LYS A 150 8.26 -9.94 15.79
C LYS A 150 8.84 -8.54 15.67
N TYR A 151 8.81 -7.76 16.75
CA TYR A 151 9.43 -6.43 16.83
C TYR A 151 10.92 -6.44 16.44
N ARG A 152 11.70 -7.44 16.91
CA ARG A 152 13.12 -7.56 16.55
C ARG A 152 13.32 -7.84 15.07
N GLN A 153 12.46 -8.67 14.46
CA GLN A 153 12.49 -8.95 13.03
C GLN A 153 12.16 -7.69 12.24
N GLU A 154 11.05 -7.03 12.55
CA GLU A 154 10.63 -5.78 11.91
C GLU A 154 11.69 -4.67 12.05
N LEU A 155 12.31 -4.53 13.22
CA LEU A 155 13.38 -3.55 13.44
C LEU A 155 14.64 -3.88 12.63
N SER A 156 14.98 -5.16 12.50
CA SER A 156 16.10 -5.61 11.67
C SER A 156 15.84 -5.29 10.20
N ASP A 157 14.66 -5.62 9.70
CA ASP A 157 14.29 -5.40 8.31
C ASP A 157 14.15 -3.91 8.00
N PHE A 158 13.60 -3.13 8.92
CA PHE A 158 13.61 -1.67 8.87
C PHE A 158 15.04 -1.14 8.75
N LYS A 159 15.98 -1.58 9.61
CA LYS A 159 17.37 -1.11 9.55
C LYS A 159 18.07 -1.48 8.24
N LYS A 160 17.81 -2.67 7.70
CA LYS A 160 18.36 -3.09 6.40
C LYS A 160 17.82 -2.24 5.27
N ASN A 161 16.52 -1.95 5.29
CA ASN A 161 15.83 -1.27 4.20
C ASN A 161 15.81 0.26 4.36
N TYR A 162 16.15 0.80 5.53
CA TYR A 162 16.05 2.24 5.83
C TYR A 162 16.74 3.11 4.78
N ASN A 163 18.00 2.78 4.45
CA ASN A 163 18.76 3.52 3.44
C ASN A 163 18.11 3.45 2.05
N TRP A 164 17.52 2.29 1.69
CA TRP A 164 16.80 2.13 0.43
C TRP A 164 15.52 2.97 0.41
N ILE A 165 14.72 2.94 1.49
CA ILE A 165 13.50 3.75 1.63
C ILE A 165 13.85 5.24 1.50
N VAL A 166 14.83 5.73 2.29
CA VAL A 166 15.28 7.12 2.24
C VAL A 166 15.72 7.51 0.83
N ARG A 167 16.50 6.66 0.16
CA ARG A 167 16.94 6.89 -1.21
C ARG A 167 15.78 6.99 -2.19
N GLN A 168 14.77 6.13 -2.09
CA GLN A 168 13.58 6.19 -2.96
C GLN A 168 12.84 7.52 -2.80
N TYR A 169 12.64 7.99 -1.57
CA TYR A 169 12.02 9.28 -1.30
C TYR A 169 12.85 10.46 -1.82
N GLN A 170 14.19 10.37 -1.74
CA GLN A 170 15.09 11.38 -2.31
C GLN A 170 15.06 11.41 -3.84
N GLU A 171 15.11 10.24 -4.49
CA GLU A 171 15.03 10.12 -5.95
C GLU A 171 13.69 10.63 -6.47
N ARG A 172 12.59 10.27 -5.81
CA ARG A 172 11.25 10.79 -6.12
C ARG A 172 11.17 12.31 -5.92
N GLY A 173 11.71 12.82 -4.80
CA GLY A 173 11.76 14.25 -4.52
C GLY A 173 12.53 15.03 -5.59
N ALA A 174 13.66 14.50 -6.06
CA ALA A 174 14.45 15.10 -7.13
C ALA A 174 13.69 15.10 -8.47
N ALA A 175 13.00 14.01 -8.81
CA ALA A 175 12.19 13.93 -10.03
C ALA A 175 11.01 14.92 -10.01
N LEU A 176 10.31 15.05 -8.88
CA LEU A 176 9.23 16.02 -8.70
C LEU A 176 9.75 17.46 -8.82
N GLU A 177 10.93 17.76 -8.28
CA GLU A 177 11.52 19.09 -8.39
C GLU A 177 11.93 19.41 -9.84
N GLN A 178 12.47 18.44 -10.58
CA GLN A 178 12.74 18.61 -12.02
C GLN A 178 11.45 18.87 -12.81
N GLN A 179 10.38 18.15 -12.51
CA GLN A 179 9.07 18.36 -13.12
C GLN A 179 8.54 19.76 -12.81
N ARG A 180 8.63 20.22 -11.56
CA ARG A 180 8.24 21.57 -11.13
C ARG A 180 8.99 22.64 -11.92
N GLN A 181 10.30 22.49 -12.07
CA GLN A 181 11.14 23.44 -12.83
C GLN A 181 10.75 23.47 -14.32
N TYR A 182 10.49 22.31 -14.93
CA TYR A 182 10.03 22.22 -16.31
C TYR A 182 8.68 22.92 -16.50
N LEU A 183 7.71 22.67 -15.63
CA LEU A 183 6.39 23.30 -15.68
C LEU A 183 6.49 24.82 -15.44
N ALA A 184 7.32 25.26 -14.50
CA ALA A 184 7.56 26.68 -14.24
C ALA A 184 8.16 27.40 -15.47
N LYS A 185 9.10 26.77 -16.17
CA LYS A 185 9.66 27.29 -17.42
C LYS A 185 8.56 27.45 -18.48
N ARG A 186 7.76 26.41 -18.72
CA ARG A 186 6.64 26.47 -19.68
C ARG A 186 5.59 27.51 -19.31
N ARG A 187 5.34 27.69 -18.01
CA ARG A 187 4.40 28.70 -17.51
C ARG A 187 4.90 30.11 -17.79
N LYS A 188 6.22 30.33 -17.70
CA LYS A 188 6.87 31.59 -18.05
C LYS A 188 6.77 31.87 -19.56
N GLU A 189 7.09 30.88 -20.40
CA GLU A 189 6.94 30.98 -21.86
C GLU A 189 5.48 31.31 -22.25
N ALA A 190 4.51 30.65 -21.62
CA ALA A 190 3.09 30.94 -21.86
C ALA A 190 2.68 32.34 -21.37
N ALA A 191 3.29 32.85 -20.29
CA ALA A 191 3.06 34.21 -19.80
C ALA A 191 3.59 35.26 -20.78
N GLU A 192 4.77 35.03 -21.35
CA GLU A 192 5.39 35.90 -22.35
C GLU A 192 4.54 35.94 -23.62
N LEU A 193 4.10 34.79 -24.13
CA LEU A 193 3.23 34.74 -25.32
C LEU A 193 1.86 35.38 -25.08
N SER A 194 1.25 35.18 -23.91
CA SER A 194 0.00 35.85 -23.52
C SER A 194 0.18 37.37 -23.50
N LYS A 195 1.30 37.86 -22.96
CA LYS A 195 1.63 39.29 -22.96
C LYS A 195 1.77 39.83 -24.37
N ASP A 196 2.56 39.18 -25.23
CA ASP A 196 2.78 39.61 -26.62
C ASP A 196 1.46 39.71 -27.40
N LEU A 197 0.55 38.76 -27.18
CA LEU A 197 -0.78 38.79 -27.80
C LEU A 197 -1.64 39.95 -27.28
N TYR A 198 -1.59 40.24 -25.98
CA TYR A 198 -2.35 41.36 -25.40
C TYR A 198 -1.77 42.75 -25.74
N ASP A 199 -0.47 42.82 -26.04
CA ASP A 199 0.20 44.07 -26.44
C ASP A 199 -0.26 44.54 -27.85
N ILE A 200 -0.90 43.66 -28.64
CA ILE A 200 -1.60 44.03 -29.90
C ILE A 200 -2.78 44.99 -29.62
N ASN A 201 -3.24 45.08 -28.36
CA ASN A 201 -4.18 46.08 -27.86
C ASN A 201 -5.56 46.10 -28.55
N ILE A 202 -5.96 44.98 -29.17
CA ILE A 202 -7.30 44.79 -29.75
C ILE A 202 -8.35 44.56 -28.65
N ILE A 203 -7.93 43.95 -27.53
CA ILE A 203 -8.80 43.62 -26.40
C ILE A 203 -8.52 44.60 -25.25
N PRO A 204 -9.50 45.36 -24.77
CA PRO A 204 -9.31 46.27 -23.63
C PRO A 204 -8.91 45.51 -22.37
N SER A 205 -8.06 46.11 -21.54
CA SER A 205 -7.45 45.50 -20.34
C SER A 205 -8.45 44.79 -19.43
N ARG A 206 -9.63 45.38 -19.22
CA ARG A 206 -10.69 44.82 -18.36
C ARG A 206 -11.25 43.47 -18.83
N PHE A 207 -11.00 43.06 -20.08
CA PHE A 207 -11.46 41.79 -20.66
C PHE A 207 -10.32 40.78 -20.90
N ARG A 208 -9.10 41.08 -20.48
CA ARG A 208 -7.92 40.23 -20.66
C ARG A 208 -7.85 39.14 -19.58
N ASN A 209 -8.81 38.23 -19.61
CA ASN A 209 -8.81 37.03 -18.78
C ASN A 209 -9.59 35.90 -19.46
N ILE A 210 -9.43 34.68 -18.98
CA ILE A 210 -9.98 33.48 -19.63
C ILE A 210 -11.49 33.56 -19.95
N TYR A 211 -12.31 34.23 -19.11
CA TYR A 211 -13.76 34.20 -19.28
C TYR A 211 -14.24 35.07 -20.46
N PRO A 212 -13.98 36.40 -20.52
CA PRO A 212 -14.36 37.18 -21.69
C PRO A 212 -13.71 36.68 -22.98
N ILE A 213 -12.47 36.17 -22.92
CA ILE A 213 -11.80 35.64 -24.11
C ILE A 213 -12.49 34.39 -24.65
N ALA A 214 -12.88 33.45 -23.78
CA ALA A 214 -13.64 32.27 -24.19
C ALA A 214 -14.97 32.66 -24.86
N TYR A 215 -15.69 33.63 -24.29
CA TYR A 215 -16.93 34.15 -24.87
C TYR A 215 -16.69 34.83 -26.21
N LEU A 216 -15.69 35.70 -26.32
CA LEU A 216 -15.38 36.41 -27.56
C LEU A 216 -15.03 35.42 -28.68
N TYR A 217 -14.20 34.42 -28.38
CA TYR A 217 -13.85 33.40 -29.35
C TYR A 217 -15.07 32.57 -29.80
N ASP A 218 -15.88 32.09 -28.86
CA ASP A 218 -17.09 31.32 -29.15
C ASP A 218 -18.11 32.14 -29.96
N TYR A 219 -18.32 33.40 -29.58
CA TYR A 219 -19.23 34.31 -30.27
C TYR A 219 -18.78 34.62 -31.70
N PHE A 220 -17.52 35.03 -31.92
CA PHE A 220 -17.04 35.39 -33.26
C PHE A 220 -16.80 34.17 -34.17
N SER A 221 -16.53 32.99 -33.59
CA SER A 221 -16.43 31.75 -34.35
C SER A 221 -17.78 31.26 -34.89
N THR A 222 -18.88 31.54 -34.18
CA THR A 222 -20.24 31.09 -34.54
C THR A 222 -21.10 32.18 -35.19
N SER A 223 -20.82 33.46 -34.95
CA SER A 223 -21.54 34.61 -35.52
C SER A 223 -20.90 35.14 -36.81
N ARG A 224 -21.71 35.84 -37.62
CA ARG A 224 -21.26 36.61 -38.80
C ARG A 224 -20.91 38.06 -38.45
N GLU A 225 -21.07 38.48 -37.21
CA GLU A 225 -20.73 39.83 -36.75
C GLU A 225 -19.21 40.03 -36.75
N ASP A 226 -18.77 41.25 -37.08
CA ASP A 226 -17.37 41.68 -37.18
C ASP A 226 -17.04 42.90 -36.29
N ASP A 227 -18.04 43.41 -35.56
CA ASP A 227 -17.94 44.57 -34.68
C ASP A 227 -17.58 44.17 -33.24
N LEU A 228 -16.27 44.05 -32.98
CA LEU A 228 -15.74 43.74 -31.66
C LEU A 228 -16.15 44.76 -30.59
N ASP A 229 -16.14 46.06 -30.93
CA ASP A 229 -16.43 47.15 -30.00
C ASP A 229 -17.89 47.08 -29.50
N LYS A 230 -18.83 46.81 -30.41
CA LYS A 230 -20.25 46.60 -30.10
C LYS A 230 -20.46 45.42 -29.15
N ILE A 231 -19.85 44.27 -29.44
CA ILE A 231 -19.99 43.07 -28.60
C ILE A 231 -19.40 43.31 -27.22
N ILE A 232 -18.20 43.89 -27.15
CA ILE A 232 -17.55 44.29 -25.91
C ILE A 232 -18.40 45.24 -25.06
N GLN A 233 -19.12 46.18 -25.68
CA GLN A 233 -19.99 47.13 -24.98
C GLN A 233 -21.30 46.50 -24.49
N THR A 234 -21.82 45.50 -25.21
CA THR A 234 -23.04 44.77 -24.84
C THR A 234 -22.77 43.59 -23.88
N MET A 235 -21.51 43.30 -23.60
CA MET A 235 -21.08 42.17 -22.79
C MET A 235 -21.42 42.37 -21.30
N LEU A 236 -22.43 41.65 -20.81
CA LEU A 236 -22.73 41.58 -19.37
C LEU A 236 -21.80 40.56 -18.69
N LEU A 237 -20.67 41.03 -18.18
CA LEU A 237 -19.59 40.21 -17.62
C LEU A 237 -20.08 39.16 -16.60
N GLU A 238 -21.00 39.53 -15.71
CA GLU A 238 -21.47 38.65 -14.63
C GLU A 238 -22.24 37.42 -15.15
N LYS A 239 -23.15 37.61 -16.12
CA LYS A 239 -23.90 36.50 -16.74
C LYS A 239 -23.01 35.58 -17.57
N ILE A 240 -21.98 36.13 -18.21
CA ILE A 240 -21.03 35.37 -19.04
C ILE A 240 -20.11 34.52 -18.18
N ILE A 241 -19.64 35.04 -17.04
CA ILE A 241 -18.84 34.27 -16.06
C ILE A 241 -19.64 33.06 -15.54
N GLU A 242 -20.93 33.22 -15.28
CA GLU A 242 -21.80 32.15 -14.79
C GLU A 242 -22.00 31.03 -15.81
N GLN A 243 -22.28 31.37 -17.08
CA GLN A 243 -22.45 30.39 -18.15
C GLN A 243 -21.12 29.70 -18.53
N LEU A 244 -20.00 30.41 -18.52
CA LEU A 244 -18.69 29.84 -18.87
C LEU A 244 -18.10 28.93 -17.79
N LYS A 245 -18.39 29.15 -16.50
CA LYS A 245 -18.03 28.20 -15.44
C LYS A 245 -18.62 26.81 -15.71
N SER A 246 -19.84 26.74 -16.26
CA SER A 246 -20.48 25.48 -16.65
C SER A 246 -19.83 24.83 -17.88
N VAL A 247 -19.41 25.62 -18.87
CA VAL A 247 -18.76 25.10 -20.10
C VAL A 247 -17.31 24.66 -19.84
N ILE A 248 -16.55 25.38 -19.02
CA ILE A 248 -15.18 25.01 -18.62
C ILE A 248 -15.17 23.69 -17.84
N GLY A 249 -16.17 23.44 -17.00
CA GLY A 249 -16.34 22.13 -16.33
C GLY A 249 -16.47 20.98 -17.33
N LYS A 250 -17.30 21.15 -18.36
CA LYS A 250 -17.50 20.14 -19.43
C LYS A 250 -16.28 19.97 -20.33
N MET A 251 -15.50 21.03 -20.57
CA MET A 251 -14.26 20.95 -21.34
C MET A 251 -13.12 20.26 -20.57
N ASN A 252 -13.05 20.44 -19.25
CA ASN A 252 -12.10 19.71 -18.41
C ASN A 252 -12.39 18.20 -18.43
N GLU A 253 -13.66 17.80 -18.32
CA GLU A 253 -14.08 16.40 -18.50
C GLU A 253 -13.72 15.86 -19.89
N ALA A 254 -13.94 16.63 -20.95
CA ALA A 254 -13.60 16.19 -22.30
C ALA A 254 -12.09 16.02 -22.53
N LEU A 255 -11.27 16.88 -21.93
CA LEU A 255 -9.81 16.79 -21.99
C LEU A 255 -9.29 15.60 -21.17
N GLU A 256 -9.92 15.31 -20.03
CA GLU A 256 -9.61 14.15 -19.19
C GLU A 256 -9.96 12.84 -19.90
N ASN A 257 -11.14 12.77 -20.53
CA ASN A 257 -11.52 11.66 -21.41
C ASN A 257 -10.55 11.46 -22.59
N GLN A 258 -10.01 12.56 -23.15
CA GLN A 258 -8.96 12.47 -24.19
C GLN A 258 -7.62 11.95 -23.64
N ARG A 259 -7.24 12.33 -22.42
CA ARG A 259 -6.02 11.81 -21.76
C ARG A 259 -6.14 10.32 -21.46
N GLU A 260 -7.30 9.87 -21.01
CA GLU A 260 -7.58 8.44 -20.80
C GLU A 260 -7.50 7.65 -22.11
N GLN A 261 -8.03 8.19 -23.21
CA GLN A 261 -7.85 7.57 -24.54
C GLN A 261 -6.38 7.50 -24.99
N ILE A 262 -5.57 8.53 -24.73
CA ILE A 262 -4.13 8.52 -25.05
C ILE A 262 -3.39 7.48 -24.20
N ALA A 263 -3.74 7.33 -22.92
CA ALA A 263 -3.16 6.33 -22.03
C ALA A 263 -3.46 4.89 -22.51
N LEU A 264 -4.71 4.63 -22.89
CA LEU A 264 -5.13 3.35 -23.47
C LEU A 264 -4.40 3.03 -24.79
N LEU A 265 -4.17 4.06 -25.62
CA LEU A 265 -3.38 3.95 -26.85
C LEU A 265 -1.90 3.63 -26.57
N SER A 266 -1.31 4.23 -25.54
CA SER A 266 0.07 3.92 -25.14
C SER A 266 0.22 2.51 -24.56
N GLU A 267 -0.74 2.05 -23.77
CA GLU A 267 -0.75 0.68 -23.22
C GLU A 267 -0.90 -0.36 -24.34
N SER A 268 -1.79 -0.10 -25.31
CA SER A 268 -1.94 -0.94 -26.50
C SER A 268 -0.65 -1.01 -27.34
N ASN A 269 0.06 0.12 -27.49
CA ASN A 269 1.36 0.15 -28.17
C ASN A 269 2.44 -0.64 -27.41
N GLU A 270 2.50 -0.55 -26.08
CA GLU A 270 3.44 -1.35 -25.28
C GLU A 270 3.17 -2.86 -25.40
N ILE A 271 1.89 -3.26 -25.42
CA ILE A 271 1.50 -4.67 -25.63
C ILE A 271 1.93 -5.13 -27.03
N ALA A 272 1.75 -4.29 -28.06
CA ALA A 272 2.19 -4.58 -29.42
C ALA A 272 3.72 -4.69 -29.55
N GLU A 273 4.47 -3.84 -28.84
CA GLU A 273 5.95 -3.91 -28.79
C GLU A 273 6.45 -5.17 -28.06
N ARG A 274 5.83 -5.56 -26.95
CA ARG A 274 6.15 -6.82 -26.26
C ARG A 274 5.89 -8.03 -27.14
N SER A 275 4.74 -8.06 -27.83
CA SER A 275 4.40 -9.15 -28.76
C SER A 275 5.39 -9.22 -29.94
N ARG A 276 5.85 -8.07 -30.45
CA ARG A 276 6.93 -8.01 -31.45
C ARG A 276 8.25 -8.56 -30.91
N MET A 277 8.64 -8.21 -29.69
CA MET A 277 9.87 -8.68 -29.07
C MET A 277 9.84 -10.20 -28.84
N ASP A 278 8.70 -10.75 -28.39
CA ASP A 278 8.53 -12.19 -28.21
C ASP A 278 8.61 -12.94 -29.55
N ASN A 279 8.03 -12.40 -30.62
CA ASN A 279 8.16 -12.97 -31.97
C ASN A 279 9.62 -12.95 -32.47
N ILE A 280 10.36 -11.86 -32.23
CA ILE A 280 11.80 -11.78 -32.58
C ILE A 280 12.61 -12.82 -31.80
N ASN A 281 12.35 -12.97 -30.50
CA ASN A 281 13.01 -13.98 -29.67
C ASN A 281 12.70 -15.41 -30.14
N HIS A 282 11.47 -15.67 -30.58
CA HIS A 282 11.08 -16.94 -31.19
C HIS A 282 11.81 -17.21 -32.51
N LEU A 283 11.97 -16.20 -33.37
CA LEU A 283 12.72 -16.31 -34.63
C LEU A 283 14.22 -16.57 -34.39
N LEU A 284 14.83 -15.87 -33.43
CA LEU A 284 16.23 -16.11 -33.03
C LEU A 284 16.46 -17.51 -32.43
N ALA A 285 15.44 -18.09 -31.81
CA ALA A 285 15.50 -19.48 -31.34
C ALA A 285 15.36 -20.50 -32.49
N ILE A 286 14.63 -20.17 -33.55
CA ILE A 286 14.52 -20.97 -34.78
C ILE A 286 15.85 -20.97 -35.55
N GLU A 287 16.51 -19.81 -35.69
CA GLU A 287 17.83 -19.70 -36.35
C GLU A 287 18.91 -20.51 -35.61
N ARG A 288 18.97 -20.42 -34.26
CA ARG A 288 19.88 -21.24 -33.45
C ARG A 288 19.63 -22.75 -33.59
N ASN A 289 18.40 -23.16 -33.88
CA ASN A 289 18.07 -24.56 -34.13
C ASN A 289 18.42 -24.99 -35.56
N GLN A 290 18.46 -24.06 -36.53
CA GLN A 290 18.95 -24.34 -37.89
C GLN A 290 20.47 -24.52 -37.92
N GLU A 291 21.25 -23.68 -37.22
CA GLU A 291 22.72 -23.87 -37.10
C GLU A 291 23.08 -25.23 -36.48
N LYS A 292 22.37 -25.65 -35.42
CA LYS A 292 22.57 -26.98 -34.83
C LYS A 292 22.26 -28.11 -35.82
N ARG A 293 21.30 -27.92 -36.73
CA ARG A 293 20.93 -28.92 -37.74
C ARG A 293 22.03 -29.10 -38.77
N GLU A 294 22.68 -28.02 -39.20
CA GLU A 294 23.86 -28.08 -40.08
C GLU A 294 25.05 -28.80 -39.41
N ASP A 295 25.27 -28.58 -38.11
CA ASP A 295 26.31 -29.29 -37.36
C ASP A 295 26.04 -30.80 -37.21
N TYR A 296 24.77 -31.18 -36.96
CA TYR A 296 24.38 -32.60 -36.93
C TYR A 296 24.52 -33.27 -38.31
N GLU A 297 24.23 -32.55 -39.40
CA GLU A 297 24.46 -33.06 -40.76
C GLU A 297 25.96 -33.25 -41.04
N ARG A 298 26.82 -32.29 -40.66
CA ARG A 298 28.28 -32.43 -40.75
C ARG A 298 28.82 -33.60 -39.93
N MET A 299 28.33 -33.79 -38.70
CA MET A 299 28.70 -34.94 -37.85
C MET A 299 28.23 -36.28 -38.42
N THR A 300 27.05 -36.32 -39.05
CA THR A 300 26.53 -37.54 -39.69
C THR A 300 27.35 -37.94 -40.91
N VAL A 301 27.74 -36.96 -41.74
CA VAL A 301 28.66 -37.19 -42.88
C VAL A 301 30.04 -37.66 -42.39
N ALA A 302 30.58 -37.07 -41.33
CA ALA A 302 31.85 -37.51 -40.76
C ALA A 302 31.76 -38.95 -40.20
N ASN A 303 30.70 -39.29 -39.47
CA ASN A 303 30.50 -40.63 -38.94
C ASN A 303 30.32 -41.68 -40.03
N SER A 304 29.63 -41.36 -41.14
CA SER A 304 29.51 -42.29 -42.27
C SER A 304 30.86 -42.52 -42.97
N LEU A 305 31.68 -41.48 -43.11
CA LEU A 305 33.05 -41.60 -43.64
C LEU A 305 33.93 -42.48 -42.73
N VAL A 306 33.87 -42.28 -41.41
CA VAL A 306 34.61 -43.10 -40.43
C VAL A 306 34.12 -44.55 -40.44
N THR A 307 32.81 -44.77 -40.50
CA THR A 307 32.22 -46.11 -40.57
C THR A 307 32.65 -46.83 -41.84
N ASN A 308 32.63 -46.16 -43.00
CA ASN A 308 33.12 -46.71 -44.26
C ASN A 308 34.62 -47.02 -44.22
N PHE A 309 35.41 -46.16 -43.57
CA PHE A 309 36.84 -46.40 -43.36
C PHE A 309 37.09 -47.65 -42.50
N ILE A 310 36.38 -47.80 -41.38
CA ILE A 310 36.49 -48.96 -40.49
C ILE A 310 36.01 -50.24 -41.20
N LEU A 311 34.92 -50.18 -41.98
CA LEU A 311 34.45 -51.32 -42.78
C LEU A 311 35.49 -51.74 -43.82
N ALA A 312 36.13 -50.79 -44.50
CA ALA A 312 37.20 -51.07 -45.45
C ALA A 312 38.45 -51.66 -44.75
N ASP A 313 38.80 -51.18 -43.55
CA ASP A 313 39.91 -51.71 -42.76
C ASP A 313 39.62 -53.12 -42.22
N MET A 314 38.40 -53.36 -41.72
CA MET A 314 37.95 -54.69 -41.31
C MET A 314 37.95 -55.68 -42.49
N GLN A 315 37.51 -55.26 -43.68
CA GLN A 315 37.61 -56.10 -44.88
C GLN A 315 39.06 -56.42 -45.24
N ARG A 316 39.99 -55.47 -45.10
CA ARG A 316 41.43 -55.72 -45.28
C ARG A 316 42.00 -56.68 -44.23
N GLN A 317 41.66 -56.50 -42.96
CA GLN A 317 42.11 -57.39 -41.89
C GLN A 317 41.56 -58.80 -42.06
N VAL A 318 40.31 -58.96 -42.49
CA VAL A 318 39.71 -60.26 -42.83
C VAL A 318 40.43 -60.89 -44.03
N SER A 319 40.82 -60.12 -45.05
CA SER A 319 41.61 -60.65 -46.17
C SER A 319 43.03 -61.05 -45.77
N ASP A 320 43.67 -60.32 -44.85
CA ASP A 320 45.01 -60.63 -44.35
C ASP A 320 45.04 -61.87 -43.44
N ILE A 321 43.95 -62.13 -42.70
CA ILE A 321 43.79 -63.36 -41.90
C ILE A 321 43.59 -64.58 -42.81
N GLN A 322 42.87 -64.44 -43.93
CA GLN A 322 42.73 -65.52 -44.92
C GLN A 322 44.02 -65.85 -45.68
N TYR A 323 45.02 -64.95 -45.67
CA TYR A 323 46.32 -65.16 -46.31
C TYR A 323 47.41 -65.71 -45.38
N ARG A 324 47.14 -65.85 -44.07
CA ARG A 324 48.08 -66.40 -43.07
C ARG A 324 47.69 -67.77 -42.49
N LEU A 325 46.60 -68.36 -42.99
CA LEU A 325 46.29 -69.79 -42.91
C LEU A 325 46.66 -70.44 -44.25
#